data_AF-A0A392S1I9-F1
#
_entry.id   AF-A0A392S1I9-F1
#
_cell.length_a   1.000
_cell.length_b   1.000
_cell.length_c   1.000
_cell.angle_alpha   90.00
_cell.angle_beta   90.00
_cell.angle_gamma   90.00
#
_symmetry.space_group_name_H-M   'P 1'
#
loop_
_entity.id
_entity.type
_entity.pdbx_description
1 polymer ?
#
loop_
_entity_poly.entity_id
_entity_poly.type
_entity_poly.pdbx_seq_one_letter_code
_entity_poly.pdbx_strand_id
1 'polypeptide(L)' 'MEITLEEAYKSFLKEIEELHEKELRKKLPPDPGKFTVPCSIQGVNIKEALLDLGSSINLMPLALAEKYNIGK' A
#
# COMPACT_ATOMS: atom_id res chain seq x y z
N MET A 1 40.56 -13.65 12.74
CA MET A 1 39.13 -13.79 13.12
C MET A 1 38.55 -14.72 12.07
N GLU A 2 38.36 -16.00 12.39
CA GLU A 2 37.72 -16.95 11.47
C GLU A 2 36.23 -16.66 11.50
N ILE A 3 35.68 -16.30 10.35
CA ILE A 3 34.24 -16.15 10.17
C ILE A 3 33.71 -17.56 9.94
N THR A 4 32.68 -17.96 10.68
CA THR A 4 32.05 -19.27 10.46
C THR A 4 31.32 -19.28 9.11
N LEU A 5 31.16 -20.46 8.51
CA LEU A 5 30.42 -20.61 7.25
C LEU A 5 28.99 -20.04 7.36
N GLU A 6 28.37 -20.17 8.54
CA GLU A 6 27.04 -19.66 8.82
C GLU A 6 27.00 -18.12 8.83
N GLU A 7 27.97 -17.48 9.46
CA GLU A 7 28.08 -16.02 9.47
C GLU A 7 28.37 -15.47 8.07
N ALA A 8 29.22 -16.15 7.29
CA ALA A 8 29.50 -15.79 5.91
C ALA A 8 28.22 -15.89 5.03
N TYR A 9 27.45 -16.96 5.20
CA TYR A 9 26.19 -17.16 4.50
C TYR A 9 25.15 -16.08 4.86
N LYS A 10 25.01 -15.76 6.15
CA LYS A 10 24.12 -14.67 6.61
C LYS A 10 24.54 -13.31 6.07
N SER A 11 25.85 -13.01 6.07
CA SER A 11 26.37 -11.77 5.51
C SER A 11 26.07 -11.64 4.02
N PHE A 12 26.23 -12.73 3.28
CA PHE A 12 25.94 -12.78 1.85
C PHE A 12 24.44 -12.58 1.55
N LEU A 13 23.55 -13.24 2.29
CA LEU A 13 22.10 -13.04 2.12
C LEU A 13 21.68 -11.59 2.39
N LYS A 14 22.24 -10.97 3.43
CA LYS A 14 21.98 -9.57 3.76
C LYS A 14 22.39 -8.63 2.62
N GLU A 15 23.54 -8.88 2.00
CA GLU A 15 24.01 -8.10 0.85
C GLU A 15 23.08 -8.23 -0.36
N ILE A 16 22.57 -9.45 -0.64
CA ILE A 16 21.57 -9.67 -1.69
C ILE A 16 20.27 -8.90 -1.40
N GLU A 17 19.77 -8.97 -0.17
CA GLU A 17 18.55 -8.27 0.23
C GLU A 17 18.69 -6.74 0.09
N GLU A 18 19.82 -6.18 0.52
CA GLU A 18 20.14 -4.76 0.39
C GLU A 18 20.26 -4.33 -1.08
N LEU A 19 20.90 -5.15 -1.93
CA LEU A 19 20.97 -4.90 -3.38
C LEU A 19 19.59 -4.94 -4.03
N HIS A 20 18.77 -5.93 -3.68
CA HIS A 20 17.41 -6.03 -4.18
C HIS A 20 16.57 -4.81 -3.78
N GLU A 21 16.59 -4.42 -2.51
CA GLU A 21 15.85 -3.24 -2.04
C GLU A 21 16.32 -1.97 -2.76
N LYS A 22 17.63 -1.81 -2.95
CA LYS A 22 18.20 -0.66 -3.66
C LYS A 22 17.75 -0.60 -5.13
N GLU A 23 17.75 -1.73 -5.84
CA GLU A 23 17.26 -1.79 -7.22
C GLU A 23 15.75 -1.59 -7.31
N LEU A 24 15.00 -2.10 -6.34
CA LEU A 24 13.57 -1.91 -6.25
C LEU A 24 13.23 -0.43 -6.03
N ARG A 25 13.90 0.25 -5.09
CA ARG A 25 13.73 1.69 -4.83
C ARG A 25 14.08 2.58 -6.03
N LYS A 26 15.01 2.17 -6.90
CA LYS A 26 15.33 2.91 -8.14
C LYS A 26 14.23 2.79 -9.20
N LYS A 27 13.51 1.67 -9.20
CA LYS A 27 12.49 1.34 -10.22
C LYS A 27 11.08 1.75 -9.80
N LEU A 28 10.80 1.70 -8.50
CA LEU A 28 9.51 2.11 -7.98
C LEU A 28 9.41 3.65 -7.94
N PRO A 29 8.29 4.22 -8.39
CA PRO A 29 8.00 5.62 -8.10
C PRO A 29 7.90 5.83 -6.57
N PRO A 30 8.12 7.07 -6.07
CA PRO A 30 7.85 7.39 -4.67
C PRO A 30 6.44 6.97 -4.28
N ASP A 31 6.27 6.51 -3.05
CA ASP A 31 4.93 6.23 -2.50
C ASP A 31 4.08 7.51 -2.62
N PRO A 32 2.96 7.49 -3.38
CA PRO A 32 2.09 8.65 -3.48
C PRO A 32 1.40 8.99 -2.14
N GLY A 33 1.52 8.12 -1.13
CA GLY A 33 0.84 8.24 0.14
C GLY A 33 -0.63 7.87 0.02
N LYS A 34 -1.53 8.68 0.59
CA LYS A 34 -2.97 8.47 0.43
C LYS A 34 -3.40 8.86 -0.98
N PHE A 35 -3.67 7.88 -1.83
CA PHE A 35 -4.29 8.12 -3.12
C PHE A 35 -5.81 8.14 -2.99
N THR A 36 -6.45 9.19 -3.47
CA THR A 36 -7.90 9.29 -3.55
C THR A 36 -8.36 9.28 -5.00
N VAL A 37 -9.51 8.67 -5.25
CA VAL A 37 -10.17 8.68 -6.56
C VAL A 37 -11.57 9.28 -6.42
N PRO A 38 -12.03 10.07 -7.39
CA PRO A 38 -13.44 10.42 -7.45
C PRO A 38 -14.26 9.16 -7.76
N CYS A 39 -15.39 8.99 -7.09
CA CYS A 39 -16.33 7.91 -7.38
C CYS A 39 -17.78 8.39 -7.29
N SER A 40 -18.69 7.60 -7.83
CA SER A 40 -20.14 7.85 -7.71
C SER A 40 -20.82 6.60 -7.18
N ILE A 41 -21.65 6.76 -6.16
CA ILE A 41 -22.41 5.66 -5.56
C ILE A 41 -23.88 6.07 -5.59
N GLN A 42 -24.70 5.35 -6.38
CA GLN A 42 -26.13 5.65 -6.56
C GLN A 42 -26.41 7.12 -6.98
N GLY A 43 -25.54 7.68 -7.83
CA GLY A 43 -25.67 9.08 -8.29
C GLY A 43 -25.10 10.13 -7.33
N VAL A 44 -24.61 9.72 -6.16
CA VAL A 44 -23.91 10.60 -5.21
C VAL A 44 -22.44 10.66 -5.58
N ASN A 45 -21.98 11.84 -5.96
CA ASN A 45 -20.57 12.06 -6.32
C ASN A 45 -19.71 12.31 -5.07
N ILE A 46 -18.73 11.44 -4.86
CA ILE A 46 -17.73 11.52 -3.80
C ILE A 46 -16.41 11.94 -4.47
N LYS A 47 -15.90 13.13 -4.13
CA LYS A 47 -14.70 13.68 -4.76
C LYS A 47 -13.42 12.97 -4.36
N GLU A 48 -13.37 12.48 -3.12
CA GLU A 48 -12.17 11.90 -2.51
C GLU A 48 -12.51 10.59 -1.80
N ALA A 49 -12.57 9.49 -2.55
CA ALA A 49 -12.63 8.15 -1.97
C ALA A 49 -11.20 7.60 -1.83
N LEU A 50 -10.81 7.20 -0.63
CA LEU A 50 -9.50 6.60 -0.38
C LEU A 50 -9.39 5.27 -1.14
N LEU A 51 -8.34 5.12 -1.96
CA LEU A 51 -8.02 3.88 -2.63
C LEU A 51 -6.92 3.15 -1.83
N ASP A 52 -7.34 2.17 -1.03
CA ASP A 52 -6.43 1.27 -0.33
C ASP A 52 -6.18 0.02 -1.19
N LEU A 53 -5.06 -0.01 -1.91
CA LEU A 53 -4.66 -1.14 -2.76
C LEU A 53 -4.31 -2.41 -1.96
N GLY A 54 -4.10 -2.30 -0.64
CA GLY A 54 -3.87 -3.43 0.25
C GLY A 54 -5.16 -4.06 0.79
N SER A 55 -6.31 -3.42 0.60
CA SER A 55 -7.61 -3.91 1.06
C SER A 55 -8.38 -4.62 -0.05
N SER A 56 -9.01 -5.74 0.28
CA SER A 56 -9.94 -6.44 -0.61
C SER A 56 -11.40 -5.98 -0.47
N ILE A 57 -11.69 -5.12 0.50
CA ILE A 57 -13.04 -4.62 0.79
C ILE A 57 -13.11 -3.10 0.71
N ASN A 58 -14.23 -2.60 0.21
CA ASN A 58 -14.55 -1.17 0.20
C ASN A 58 -15.30 -0.82 1.48
N LEU A 59 -14.84 0.21 2.19
CA LEU A 59 -15.49 0.71 3.41
C LEU A 59 -16.19 2.04 3.13
N MET A 60 -17.42 2.17 3.62
CA MET A 60 -18.15 3.44 3.68
C MET A 60 -18.45 3.77 5.14
N PRO A 61 -18.05 4.95 5.65
CA PRO A 61 -18.44 5.38 6.99
C PRO A 61 -19.96 5.45 7.11
N LEU A 62 -20.52 4.95 8.23
CA LEU A 62 -21.96 4.96 8.47
C LEU A 62 -22.58 6.36 8.34
N ALA A 63 -21.92 7.38 8.90
CA ALA A 63 -22.38 8.76 8.80
C ALA A 63 -22.50 9.25 7.34
N LEU A 64 -21.64 8.75 6.44
CA LEU A 64 -21.72 9.06 5.01
C LEU A 64 -22.91 8.32 4.38
N ALA A 65 -23.08 7.03 4.68
CA ALA A 65 -24.19 6.23 4.19
C ALA A 65 -25.55 6.82 4.61
N GLU A 66 -25.67 7.24 5.88
CA GLU A 66 -26.87 7.89 6.42
C GLU A 66 -27.16 9.24 5.74
N LYS A 67 -26.13 10.08 5.60
CA LYS A 67 -26.24 11.40 4.95
C LYS A 67 -26.78 11.31 3.53
N TYR A 68 -26.39 10.27 2.80
CA TYR A 68 -26.76 10.08 1.40
C TYR A 68 -27.83 9.01 1.18
N ASN A 69 -28.40 8.47 2.27
CA ASN A 69 -29.43 7.43 2.23
C ASN A 69 -29.03 6.19 1.39
N ILE A 70 -27.77 5.77 1.50
CA ILE A 70 -27.20 4.63 0.79
C ILE A 70 -27.45 3.35 1.60
N GLY A 71 -27.81 2.26 0.92
CA GLY A 71 -27.95 0.94 1.54
C GLY A 71 -29.24 0.73 2.33
N LYS A 72 -30.27 1.56 2.08
CA LYS A 72 -31.63 1.35 2.57
C LYS A 72 -32.51 0.70 1.51
#